data_AF-A0A175RF14-F1
#
_entry.id   AF-A0A175RF14-F1
#
_cell.length_a   1.000
_cell.length_b   1.000
_cell.length_c   1.000
_cell.angle_alpha   90.00
_cell.angle_beta   90.00
_cell.angle_gamma   90.00
#
_symmetry.space_group_name_H-M   'P 1'
#
loop_
_entity.id
_entity.type
_entity.pdbx_description
1 polymer ?
#
loop_
_entity_poly.entity_id
_entity_poly.type
_entity_poly.pdbx_seq_one_letter_code
_entity_poly.pdbx_strand_id
1 'polypeptide(L)'
;PAMLAAGYRTVAMAGQVNNASRGAFGTRTRTYARKPMKLGRCSQKSLYVGFSTVRIEALTSSEELAGPGTPIAAASVEIPGAPTPVVRLLFGGSQTFTIPGGCDLYFADELTPSMFGLTEFEDSAEIITNTISDIPDGAVVYVCGQTLGTSYIYDPAVDTRAPADLVMIQGGINQPSGGATLPGPAPVMIVGLPVDGKTQVPSLFVATDSIGDRLSDGGGVGDNGGGYCKRAAFAAGIPFFSHSLGGRQIGHWNANNYFSRAYARFCTTTYCSLGTNDVGGGQTDTRIWASLQKFYAQMRSFGHTKVMQGTIPPRISTGARNGSQENILTNYRCTDLANQFPWYTSGVGGIGYELGGYKDQANTRIRNGIGVSGGPDALLDIAALCSDADSGPSKYKLRSFTSSL
;
A
#
# COMPACT_ATOMS: atom_id res chain seq x y z
N PRO A 1 0.48 -13.07 16.39
CA PRO A 1 0.52 -14.56 16.32
C PRO A 1 -0.83 -15.23 16.56
N ALA A 2 -1.52 -14.91 17.67
CA ALA A 2 -2.82 -15.50 18.00
C ALA A 2 -3.87 -15.33 16.89
N MET A 3 -4.02 -14.12 16.33
CA MET A 3 -4.96 -13.89 15.22
C MET A 3 -4.62 -14.69 13.95
N LEU A 4 -3.34 -14.80 13.60
CA LEU A 4 -2.92 -15.62 12.45
C LEU A 4 -3.27 -17.09 12.65
N ALA A 5 -3.06 -17.60 13.86
CA ALA A 5 -3.41 -18.97 14.26
C ALA A 5 -4.94 -19.20 14.27
N ALA A 6 -5.72 -18.18 14.64
CA ALA A 6 -7.17 -18.19 14.55
C ALA A 6 -7.71 -18.08 13.11
N GLY A 7 -6.84 -17.85 12.12
CA GLY A 7 -7.21 -17.83 10.70
C GLY A 7 -7.46 -16.44 10.11
N TYR A 8 -7.26 -15.36 10.87
CA TYR A 8 -7.47 -13.99 10.37
C TYR A 8 -6.54 -13.69 9.20
N ARG A 9 -7.09 -13.06 8.15
CA ARG A 9 -6.37 -12.62 6.95
C ARG A 9 -6.74 -11.20 6.59
N THR A 10 -5.95 -10.52 5.77
CA THR A 10 -6.32 -9.23 5.19
C THR A 10 -7.61 -9.38 4.39
N VAL A 11 -8.62 -8.57 4.69
CA VAL A 11 -9.95 -8.63 4.03
C VAL A 11 -10.33 -7.34 3.32
N ALA A 12 -9.62 -6.24 3.59
CA ALA A 12 -9.86 -4.96 2.92
C ALA A 12 -8.99 -4.77 1.67
N MET A 13 -9.54 -4.07 0.69
CA MET A 13 -8.90 -3.61 -0.54
C MET A 13 -8.31 -2.20 -0.35
N ALA A 14 -7.59 -1.98 0.76
CA ALA A 14 -7.00 -0.68 1.12
C ALA A 14 -5.87 -0.78 2.16
N GLY A 15 -5.31 -1.99 2.35
CA GLY A 15 -4.19 -2.18 3.26
C GLY A 15 -2.95 -1.46 2.74
N GLN A 16 -2.24 -0.74 3.61
CA GLN A 16 -1.04 0.00 3.23
C GLN A 16 -0.12 0.21 4.42
N VAL A 17 1.17 -0.01 4.23
CA VAL A 17 2.20 0.35 5.21
C VAL A 17 2.34 1.87 5.34
N ASN A 18 2.70 2.38 6.52
CA ASN A 18 3.09 3.78 6.62
C ASN A 18 4.34 4.02 5.77
N ASN A 19 4.28 5.00 4.90
CA ASN A 19 5.38 5.37 4.00
C ASN A 19 5.64 6.88 4.00
N ALA A 20 4.93 7.63 4.86
CA ALA A 20 5.09 9.06 5.07
C ALA A 20 5.11 9.43 6.56
N SER A 21 5.56 10.65 6.85
CA SER A 21 5.53 11.27 8.19
C SER A 21 4.54 12.41 8.22
N ARG A 22 4.03 12.73 9.41
CA ARG A 22 3.29 13.95 9.69
C ARG A 22 3.69 14.53 11.03
N GLY A 23 3.91 15.85 11.10
CA GLY A 23 4.03 16.57 12.37
C GLY A 23 2.95 17.61 12.54
N ALA A 24 2.86 18.17 13.75
CA ALA A 24 2.07 19.37 14.04
C ALA A 24 2.49 20.53 13.14
N PHE A 25 1.58 21.48 12.91
CA PHE A 25 1.86 22.67 12.09
C PHE A 25 1.36 23.93 12.79
N GLY A 26 2.26 24.62 13.51
CA GLY A 26 1.89 25.75 14.36
C GLY A 26 0.86 25.32 15.40
N THR A 27 -0.28 26.01 15.47
CA THR A 27 -1.38 25.67 16.40
C THR A 27 -2.21 24.46 15.96
N ARG A 28 -1.99 23.93 14.76
CA ARG A 28 -2.75 22.77 14.24
C ARG A 28 -2.13 21.48 14.76
N THR A 29 -2.73 20.93 15.81
CA THR A 29 -2.27 19.73 16.52
C THR A 29 -3.25 18.56 16.42
N ARG A 30 -4.52 18.79 16.09
CA ARG A 30 -5.51 17.71 15.96
C ARG A 30 -5.63 17.25 14.51
N THR A 31 -5.71 15.94 14.32
CA THR A 31 -6.01 15.32 13.04
C THR A 31 -7.34 14.58 13.08
N TYR A 32 -8.09 14.65 11.99
CA TYR A 32 -9.18 13.74 11.68
C TYR A 32 -8.81 13.01 10.40
N ALA A 33 -8.84 11.68 10.40
CA ALA A 33 -8.62 10.84 9.25
C ALA A 33 -9.83 9.94 9.05
N ARG A 34 -10.43 10.01 7.87
CA ARG A 34 -11.52 9.14 7.43
C ARG A 34 -11.02 8.32 6.25
N LYS A 35 -10.88 7.01 6.44
CA LYS A 35 -10.32 6.10 5.45
C LYS A 35 -11.35 5.04 5.04
N PRO A 36 -11.97 5.17 3.85
CA PRO A 36 -12.84 4.12 3.30
C PRO A 36 -12.01 2.92 2.87
N MET A 37 -12.48 1.72 3.22
CA MET A 37 -11.86 0.44 2.93
C MET A 37 -12.94 -0.56 2.53
N LYS A 38 -13.02 -0.86 1.23
CA LYS A 38 -13.96 -1.86 0.72
C LYS A 38 -13.47 -3.27 1.06
N LEU A 39 -14.34 -4.13 1.58
CA LEU A 39 -14.04 -5.54 1.79
C LEU A 39 -13.91 -6.26 0.45
N GLY A 40 -13.11 -7.32 0.40
CA GLY A 40 -13.06 -8.21 -0.76
C GLY A 40 -14.31 -9.08 -0.89
N ARG A 41 -14.26 -9.99 -1.88
CA ARG A 41 -15.36 -10.92 -2.19
C ARG A 41 -15.44 -12.10 -1.22
N CYS A 42 -15.75 -11.84 0.04
CA CYS A 42 -16.16 -12.85 1.01
C CYS A 42 -16.78 -12.15 2.21
N SER A 43 -17.97 -12.57 2.64
CA SER A 43 -18.55 -12.05 3.87
C SER A 43 -17.74 -12.48 5.09
N GLN A 44 -17.68 -11.61 6.10
CA GLN A 44 -16.88 -11.80 7.30
C GLN A 44 -17.78 -11.90 8.55
N LYS A 45 -17.44 -12.80 9.47
CA LYS A 45 -18.12 -12.91 10.77
C LYS A 45 -17.49 -12.07 11.87
N SER A 46 -16.26 -11.58 11.65
CA SER A 46 -15.56 -10.69 12.55
C SER A 46 -14.49 -9.88 11.82
N LEU A 47 -14.20 -8.70 12.36
CA LEU A 47 -13.16 -7.80 11.84
C LEU A 47 -12.28 -7.29 12.99
N TYR A 48 -11.00 -7.08 12.69
CA TYR A 48 -10.07 -6.33 13.52
C TYR A 48 -9.43 -5.22 12.69
N VAL A 49 -9.34 -4.03 13.27
CA VAL A 49 -8.71 -2.86 12.65
C VAL A 49 -7.29 -2.70 13.21
N GLY A 50 -6.29 -2.70 12.33
CA GLY A 50 -4.88 -2.67 12.69
C GLY A 50 -4.22 -1.32 12.42
N PHE A 51 -3.48 -0.83 13.41
CA PHE A 51 -2.63 0.36 13.33
C PHE A 51 -1.15 -0.01 13.42
N SER A 52 -0.27 0.91 13.03
CA SER A 52 1.17 0.74 13.11
C SER A 52 1.87 2.06 13.38
N THR A 53 2.99 2.01 14.10
CA THR A 53 3.94 3.12 14.25
C THR A 53 5.26 2.83 13.56
N VAL A 54 5.31 1.85 12.66
CA VAL A 54 6.48 1.60 11.81
C VAL A 54 6.25 2.21 10.43
N ARG A 55 7.29 2.83 9.88
CA ARG A 55 7.31 3.38 8.53
C ARG A 55 8.40 2.72 7.69
N ILE A 56 8.13 2.52 6.41
CA ILE A 56 9.18 2.22 5.43
C ILE A 56 9.85 3.50 4.91
N GLU A 57 11.16 3.44 4.70
CA GLU A 57 12.01 4.52 4.20
C GLU A 57 12.88 4.00 3.05
N ALA A 58 13.17 4.85 2.06
CA ALA A 58 13.97 4.49 0.89
C ALA A 58 15.34 5.18 0.86
N LEU A 59 15.54 6.20 1.70
CA LEU A 59 16.75 7.02 1.71
C LEU A 59 17.79 6.59 2.76
N THR A 60 17.41 5.77 3.74
CA THR A 60 18.29 5.36 4.84
C THR A 60 18.63 3.87 4.75
N SER A 61 19.78 3.48 5.30
CA SER A 61 20.20 2.07 5.40
C SER A 61 19.32 1.22 6.34
N SER A 62 18.52 1.87 7.18
CA SER A 62 17.64 1.19 8.14
C SER A 62 16.34 0.70 7.51
N GLU A 63 15.84 1.37 6.45
CA GLU A 63 14.67 1.05 5.59
C GLU A 63 13.31 0.83 6.27
N GLU A 64 13.29 0.48 7.54
CA GLU A 64 12.18 0.55 8.46
C GLU A 64 12.59 1.45 9.61
N LEU A 65 11.72 2.40 9.94
CA LEU A 65 11.90 3.30 11.06
C LEU A 65 10.85 2.96 12.11
N ALA A 66 11.31 2.71 13.33
CA ALA A 66 10.45 2.65 14.51
C ALA A 66 10.02 4.09 14.85
N GLY A 67 8.72 4.36 14.76
CA GLY A 67 8.15 5.65 15.08
C GLY A 67 7.81 5.79 16.56
N PRO A 68 7.50 7.01 17.00
CA PRO A 68 7.06 7.24 18.37
C PRO A 68 5.65 6.68 18.59
N GLY A 69 5.28 6.58 19.87
CA GLY A 69 3.90 6.26 20.24
C GLY A 69 2.93 7.29 19.67
N THR A 70 1.79 6.84 19.17
CA THR A 70 0.78 7.70 18.53
C THR A 70 -0.50 7.70 19.37
N PRO A 71 -0.85 8.82 20.04
CA PRO A 71 -2.07 8.91 20.82
C PRO A 71 -3.28 9.03 19.90
N ILE A 72 -4.28 8.17 20.12
CA ILE A 72 -5.57 8.20 19.44
C ILE A 72 -6.62 8.65 20.47
N ALA A 73 -7.18 9.82 20.22
CA ALA A 73 -8.17 10.45 21.09
C ALA A 73 -9.56 9.81 20.91
N ALA A 74 -9.87 9.34 19.70
CA ALA A 74 -11.05 8.54 19.43
C ALA A 74 -10.91 7.83 18.07
N ALA A 75 -11.58 6.70 17.91
CA ALA A 75 -11.72 6.05 16.61
C ALA A 75 -13.09 5.37 16.49
N SER A 76 -13.57 5.20 15.26
CA SER A 76 -14.82 4.52 14.96
C SER A 76 -14.75 3.82 13.61
N VAL A 77 -15.68 2.90 13.40
CA VAL A 77 -15.99 2.32 12.10
C VAL A 77 -17.41 2.69 11.72
N GLU A 78 -17.57 3.14 10.49
CA GLU A 78 -18.85 3.40 9.85
C GLU A 78 -19.11 2.36 8.76
N ILE A 79 -20.33 1.83 8.72
CA ILE A 79 -20.87 1.00 7.66
C ILE A 79 -22.13 1.71 7.13
N PRO A 80 -22.04 2.41 5.99
CA PRO A 80 -23.18 3.11 5.43
C PRO A 80 -24.36 2.16 5.19
N GLY A 81 -25.54 2.54 5.68
CA GLY A 81 -26.77 1.76 5.52
C GLY A 81 -27.00 0.66 6.56
N ALA A 82 -26.06 0.40 7.48
CA ALA A 82 -26.30 -0.53 8.60
C ALA A 82 -27.32 0.06 9.61
N PRO A 83 -28.09 -0.75 10.35
CA PRO A 83 -29.02 -0.27 11.39
C PRO A 83 -28.36 0.58 12.47
N THR A 84 -27.13 0.23 12.88
CA THR A 84 -26.25 1.07 13.69
C THR A 84 -25.07 1.48 12.83
N PRO A 85 -25.13 2.62 12.11
CA PRO A 85 -24.16 2.93 11.07
C PRO A 85 -22.74 3.16 11.59
N VAL A 86 -22.57 3.64 12.82
CA VAL A 86 -21.26 3.98 13.39
C VAL A 86 -21.07 3.31 14.74
N VAL A 87 -19.96 2.59 14.88
CA VAL A 87 -19.56 1.88 16.10
C VAL A 87 -18.18 2.37 16.52
N ARG A 88 -18.00 2.63 17.82
CA ARG A 88 -16.70 3.04 18.36
C ARG A 88 -15.71 1.88 18.29
N LEU A 89 -14.48 2.19 17.87
CA LEU A 89 -13.36 1.27 18.04
C LEU A 89 -12.85 1.38 19.48
N LEU A 90 -12.66 0.24 20.12
CA LEU A 90 -12.14 0.13 21.47
C LEU A 90 -10.79 -0.58 21.46
N PHE A 91 -9.97 -0.35 22.48
CA PHE A 91 -8.72 -1.08 22.73
C PHE A 91 -8.68 -1.50 24.18
N GLY A 92 -8.83 -2.79 24.45
CA GLY A 92 -8.99 -3.29 25.81
C GLY A 92 -10.18 -2.64 26.53
N GLY A 93 -11.25 -2.34 25.80
CA GLY A 93 -12.44 -1.63 26.30
C GLY A 93 -12.31 -0.10 26.37
N SER A 94 -11.14 0.48 26.10
CA SER A 94 -10.92 1.92 26.17
C SER A 94 -11.19 2.61 24.82
N GLN A 95 -11.84 3.79 24.86
CA GLN A 95 -12.09 4.63 23.68
C GLN A 95 -10.86 5.48 23.27
N THR A 96 -10.03 5.81 24.25
CA THR A 96 -8.76 6.52 24.07
C THR A 96 -7.61 5.53 24.26
N PHE A 97 -6.62 5.55 23.38
CA PHE A 97 -5.50 4.63 23.46
C PHE A 97 -4.25 5.22 22.82
N THR A 98 -3.10 4.65 23.13
CA THR A 98 -1.82 5.01 22.48
C THR A 98 -1.31 3.80 21.75
N ILE A 99 -1.11 3.92 20.43
CA ILE A 99 -0.39 2.91 19.67
C ILE A 99 1.06 2.95 20.15
N PRO A 100 1.63 1.83 20.65
CA PRO A 100 3.00 1.83 21.16
C PRO A 100 4.00 2.23 20.08
N GLY A 101 5.11 2.86 20.47
CA GLY A 101 6.20 3.19 19.54
C GLY A 101 6.90 1.94 19.01
N GLY A 102 7.35 1.97 17.76
CA GLY A 102 7.99 0.82 17.09
C GLY A 102 7.10 -0.42 16.95
N CYS A 103 5.78 -0.27 17.02
CA CYS A 103 4.83 -1.36 16.89
C CYS A 103 4.48 -1.60 15.43
N ASP A 104 4.73 -2.82 14.95
CA ASP A 104 4.35 -3.27 13.60
C ASP A 104 2.82 -3.31 13.44
N LEU A 105 2.12 -3.97 14.36
CA LEU A 105 0.68 -4.12 14.33
C LEU A 105 0.05 -4.05 15.72
N TYR A 106 -0.83 -3.07 15.90
CA TYR A 106 -1.65 -2.90 17.09
C TYR A 106 -3.13 -2.94 16.71
N PHE A 107 -3.84 -3.96 17.17
CA PHE A 107 -5.22 -4.22 16.77
C PHE A 107 -6.22 -3.75 17.82
N ALA A 108 -7.31 -3.16 17.34
CA ALA A 108 -8.48 -2.82 18.14
C ALA A 108 -9.14 -4.09 18.71
N ASP A 109 -10.11 -3.91 19.59
CA ASP A 109 -11.00 -5.00 19.99
C ASP A 109 -11.81 -5.51 18.79
N GLU A 110 -12.32 -6.73 18.89
CA GLU A 110 -13.08 -7.38 17.81
C GLU A 110 -14.35 -6.60 17.47
N LEU A 111 -14.57 -6.37 16.19
CA LEU A 111 -15.85 -5.89 15.67
C LEU A 111 -16.69 -7.09 15.20
N THR A 112 -17.90 -7.19 15.73
CA THR A 112 -18.88 -8.20 15.31
C THR A 112 -20.02 -7.56 14.51
N PRO A 113 -20.65 -8.30 13.58
CA PRO A 113 -21.78 -7.80 12.80
C PRO A 113 -22.93 -7.28 13.67
N SER A 114 -23.18 -7.93 14.81
CA SER A 114 -24.25 -7.55 15.74
C SER A 114 -24.08 -6.15 16.33
N MET A 115 -22.84 -5.63 16.45
CA MET A 115 -22.61 -4.24 16.89
C MET A 115 -23.22 -3.22 15.92
N PHE A 116 -23.32 -3.59 14.65
CA PHE A 116 -23.90 -2.77 13.59
C PHE A 116 -25.38 -3.11 13.33
N GLY A 117 -25.94 -4.07 14.06
CA GLY A 117 -27.27 -4.63 13.78
C GLY A 117 -27.31 -5.53 12.54
N LEU A 118 -26.16 -6.09 12.13
CA LEU A 118 -26.01 -6.98 10.99
C LEU A 118 -25.85 -8.43 11.42
N THR A 119 -26.07 -9.37 10.50
CA THR A 119 -25.80 -10.81 10.69
C THR A 119 -24.38 -11.20 10.28
N GLU A 120 -23.86 -10.54 9.25
CA GLU A 120 -22.49 -10.67 8.75
C GLU A 120 -22.01 -9.32 8.20
N PHE A 121 -20.71 -9.15 8.05
CA PHE A 121 -20.18 -8.10 7.20
C PHE A 121 -20.24 -8.60 5.77
N GLU A 122 -21.16 -8.06 4.99
CA GLU A 122 -21.40 -8.47 3.61
C GLU A 122 -20.15 -8.35 2.73
N ASP A 123 -20.07 -9.21 1.72
CA ASP A 123 -19.01 -9.12 0.74
C ASP A 123 -19.04 -7.76 0.02
N SER A 124 -17.87 -7.24 -0.36
CA SER A 124 -17.80 -5.94 -1.02
C SER A 124 -18.36 -4.74 -0.23
N ALA A 125 -18.74 -4.89 1.05
CA ALA A 125 -19.19 -3.78 1.88
C ALA A 125 -18.09 -2.73 2.05
N GLU A 126 -18.47 -1.46 2.09
CA GLU A 126 -17.55 -0.37 2.42
C GLU A 126 -17.48 -0.18 3.93
N ILE A 127 -16.28 -0.32 4.48
CA ILE A 127 -16.00 -0.09 5.89
C ILE A 127 -15.18 1.18 5.99
N ILE A 128 -15.67 2.18 6.68
CA ILE A 128 -15.01 3.48 6.76
C ILE A 128 -14.47 3.68 8.16
N THR A 129 -13.15 3.75 8.32
CA THR A 129 -12.56 4.00 9.64
C THR A 129 -12.32 5.48 9.84
N ASN A 130 -12.85 6.03 10.92
CA ASN A 130 -12.57 7.39 11.36
C ASN A 130 -11.58 7.35 12.53
N THR A 131 -10.60 8.24 12.52
CA THR A 131 -9.56 8.31 13.55
C THR A 131 -9.29 9.77 13.88
N ILE A 132 -9.29 10.09 15.17
CA ILE A 132 -8.87 11.39 15.68
C ILE A 132 -7.65 11.19 16.54
N SER A 133 -6.59 11.93 16.20
CA SER A 133 -5.33 11.91 16.93
C SER A 133 -4.90 13.34 17.23
N ASP A 134 -4.50 13.56 18.48
CA ASP A 134 -3.87 14.80 18.91
C ASP A 134 -2.36 14.62 18.82
N ILE A 135 -1.73 15.23 17.81
CA ILE A 135 -0.29 15.23 17.59
C ILE A 135 0.30 16.39 18.39
N PRO A 136 1.09 16.13 19.45
CA PRO A 136 1.71 17.18 20.23
C PRO A 136 2.59 18.10 19.36
N ASP A 137 2.75 19.35 19.78
CA ASP A 137 3.66 20.26 19.08
C ASP A 137 5.09 19.70 19.06
N GLY A 138 5.77 19.84 17.92
CA GLY A 138 7.08 19.25 17.66
C GLY A 138 7.11 17.71 17.49
N ALA A 139 6.00 16.99 17.70
CA ALA A 139 5.95 15.56 17.49
C ALA A 139 5.79 15.19 16.01
N VAL A 140 6.28 14.01 15.63
CA VAL A 140 6.12 13.42 14.31
C VAL A 140 5.50 12.03 14.44
N VAL A 141 4.39 11.79 13.76
CA VAL A 141 3.73 10.49 13.66
C VAL A 141 3.91 9.92 12.25
N TYR A 142 3.77 8.60 12.12
CA TYR A 142 3.82 7.94 10.82
C TYR A 142 2.43 7.67 10.29
N VAL A 143 2.29 7.84 8.98
CA VAL A 143 0.99 7.81 8.31
C VAL A 143 1.09 7.04 6.99
N CYS A 144 -0.05 6.52 6.55
CA CYS A 144 -0.22 6.04 5.18
C CYS A 144 -0.16 7.27 4.25
N GLY A 145 0.91 7.41 3.46
CA GLY A 145 1.09 8.55 2.55
C GLY A 145 0.10 8.57 1.37
N GLN A 146 -0.71 7.52 1.24
CA GLN A 146 -1.78 7.40 0.26
C GLN A 146 -3.11 7.16 0.96
N THR A 147 -3.55 8.14 1.73
CA THR A 147 -4.90 8.14 2.27
C THR A 147 -5.90 8.26 1.13
N LEU A 148 -6.63 7.16 0.90
CA LEU A 148 -8.02 7.25 0.48
C LEU A 148 -8.82 8.00 1.54
N GLY A 149 -9.87 8.67 1.08
CA GLY A 149 -10.75 9.45 1.94
C GLY A 149 -10.14 10.78 2.36
N THR A 150 -10.64 11.29 3.48
CA THR A 150 -10.49 12.68 3.83
C THR A 150 -9.70 12.79 5.12
N SER A 151 -8.63 13.58 5.10
CA SER A 151 -7.89 13.86 6.32
C SER A 151 -7.54 15.33 6.44
N TYR A 152 -7.74 15.84 7.66
CA TYR A 152 -7.50 17.22 8.01
C TYR A 152 -6.62 17.29 9.23
N ILE A 153 -5.69 18.25 9.23
CA ILE A 153 -5.07 18.76 10.45
C ILE A 153 -5.67 20.14 10.75
N TYR A 154 -6.04 20.38 12.00
CA TYR A 154 -6.73 21.59 12.41
C TYR A 154 -6.39 22.00 13.84
N ASP A 155 -6.74 23.23 14.17
CA ASP A 155 -6.54 23.81 15.49
C ASP A 155 -7.72 23.40 16.40
N PRO A 156 -7.47 22.63 17.49
CA PRO A 156 -8.52 22.22 18.42
C PRO A 156 -9.13 23.39 19.20
N ALA A 157 -8.51 24.58 19.21
CA ALA A 157 -9.13 25.78 19.76
C ALA A 157 -10.22 26.39 18.85
N VAL A 158 -10.21 26.07 17.55
CA VAL A 158 -11.22 26.53 16.58
C VAL A 158 -12.39 25.56 16.49
N ASP A 159 -12.12 24.25 16.50
CA ASP A 159 -13.15 23.21 16.55
C ASP A 159 -13.11 22.49 17.90
N THR A 160 -13.96 22.95 18.81
CA THR A 160 -14.01 22.55 20.22
C THR A 160 -14.83 21.29 20.48
N ARG A 161 -15.41 20.67 19.44
CA ARG A 161 -16.17 19.42 19.58
C ARG A 161 -15.29 18.32 20.16
N ALA A 162 -15.87 17.49 21.03
CA ALA A 162 -15.12 16.40 21.65
C ALA A 162 -14.74 15.34 20.59
N PRO A 163 -13.53 14.76 20.65
CA PRO A 163 -13.11 13.70 19.74
C PRO A 163 -14.11 12.52 19.67
N ALA A 164 -14.67 12.14 20.82
CA ALA A 164 -15.62 11.04 20.93
C ALA A 164 -16.96 11.30 20.22
N ASP A 165 -17.29 12.56 19.93
CA ASP A 165 -18.48 12.94 19.15
C ASP A 165 -18.14 13.05 17.67
N LEU A 166 -16.98 13.65 17.36
CA LEU A 166 -16.52 13.84 15.98
C LEU A 166 -16.34 12.52 15.23
N VAL A 167 -15.82 11.46 15.87
CA VAL A 167 -15.73 10.14 15.22
C VAL A 167 -17.08 9.47 15.01
N MET A 168 -18.12 9.90 15.71
CA MET A 168 -19.46 9.31 15.62
C MET A 168 -20.33 9.99 14.55
N ILE A 169 -19.86 11.10 13.97
CA ILE A 169 -20.55 11.77 12.86
C ILE A 169 -20.51 10.85 11.64
N GLN A 170 -21.69 10.52 11.13
CA GLN A 170 -21.84 9.81 9.86
C GLN A 170 -21.43 10.71 8.70
N GLY A 171 -20.76 10.12 7.71
CA GLY A 171 -20.19 10.88 6.61
C GLY A 171 -18.92 11.63 7.01
N GLY A 172 -18.46 12.53 6.14
CA GLY A 172 -17.27 13.34 6.40
C GLY A 172 -17.58 14.57 7.24
N ILE A 173 -16.62 15.01 8.05
CA ILE A 173 -16.64 16.38 8.57
C ILE A 173 -16.13 17.33 7.50
N ASN A 174 -16.64 18.56 7.49
CA ASN A 174 -16.03 19.63 6.70
C ASN A 174 -14.68 20.00 7.30
N GLN A 175 -13.72 20.41 6.45
CA GLN A 175 -12.46 20.97 6.90
C GLN A 175 -12.75 22.13 7.87
N PRO A 176 -12.29 22.06 9.13
CA PRO A 176 -12.47 23.17 10.06
C PRO A 176 -11.81 24.45 9.51
N SER A 177 -12.34 25.61 9.88
CA SER A 177 -11.77 26.90 9.47
C SER A 177 -10.29 26.96 9.86
N GLY A 178 -9.44 27.38 8.92
CA GLY A 178 -8.00 27.41 9.11
C GLY A 178 -7.32 26.03 9.21
N GLY A 179 -8.03 24.92 8.99
CA GLY A 179 -7.43 23.59 8.85
C GLY A 179 -6.67 23.42 7.53
N ALA A 180 -6.06 22.26 7.32
CA ALA A 180 -5.39 21.91 6.06
C ALA A 180 -5.60 20.43 5.71
N THR A 181 -5.77 20.13 4.42
CA THR A 181 -5.95 18.75 3.93
C THR A 181 -4.61 18.04 3.87
N LEU A 182 -4.36 17.20 4.88
CA LEU A 182 -3.06 16.55 5.09
C LEU A 182 -3.29 15.17 5.73
N PRO A 183 -2.53 14.13 5.37
CA PRO A 183 -2.71 12.80 5.94
C PRO A 183 -2.44 12.78 7.45
N GLY A 184 -3.38 12.21 8.20
CA GLY A 184 -3.24 11.90 9.63
C GLY A 184 -3.06 10.40 9.91
N PRO A 185 -2.78 10.02 11.17
CA PRO A 185 -2.78 8.63 11.61
C PRO A 185 -4.10 7.94 11.25
N ALA A 186 -4.00 6.79 10.60
CA ALA A 186 -5.13 5.98 10.16
C ALA A 186 -4.74 4.49 10.20
N PRO A 187 -5.69 3.56 10.17
CA PRO A 187 -5.38 2.15 10.15
C PRO A 187 -4.59 1.75 8.89
N VAL A 188 -3.64 0.84 9.08
CA VAL A 188 -2.82 0.25 8.01
C VAL A 188 -3.50 -0.96 7.37
N MET A 189 -4.38 -1.66 8.09
CA MET A 189 -5.08 -2.84 7.57
C MET A 189 -6.38 -3.15 8.32
N ILE A 190 -7.23 -3.95 7.68
CA ILE A 190 -8.34 -4.65 8.33
C ILE A 190 -8.16 -6.14 8.06
N VAL A 191 -8.24 -6.94 9.12
CA VAL A 191 -8.23 -8.40 9.04
C VAL A 191 -9.58 -8.97 9.47
N GLY A 192 -9.98 -10.09 8.90
CA GLY A 192 -11.27 -10.70 9.22
C GLY A 192 -11.23 -12.22 9.16
N LEU A 193 -12.32 -12.83 9.66
CA LEU A 193 -12.61 -14.25 9.51
C LEU A 193 -13.84 -14.44 8.61
N PRO A 194 -13.78 -15.38 7.65
CA PRO A 194 -14.92 -15.69 6.82
C PRO A 194 -16.06 -16.26 7.66
N VAL A 195 -17.30 -15.99 7.23
CA VAL A 195 -18.48 -16.69 7.74
C VAL A 195 -18.34 -18.19 7.48
N ASP A 196 -18.83 -19.01 8.41
CA ASP A 196 -18.70 -20.47 8.30
C ASP A 196 -19.33 -20.99 7.00
N GLY A 197 -18.59 -21.86 6.30
CA GLY A 197 -18.99 -22.37 4.98
C GLY A 197 -18.67 -21.44 3.80
N LYS A 198 -18.23 -20.20 4.01
CA LYS A 198 -17.76 -19.31 2.93
C LYS A 198 -16.26 -19.47 2.68
N THR A 199 -15.86 -19.44 1.41
CA THR A 199 -14.46 -19.54 1.01
C THR A 199 -13.85 -18.16 0.91
N GLN A 200 -12.82 -17.88 1.72
CA GLN A 200 -12.07 -16.64 1.69
C GLN A 200 -11.33 -16.50 0.35
N VAL A 201 -11.55 -15.39 -0.36
CA VAL A 201 -10.76 -15.04 -1.54
C VAL A 201 -9.31 -14.79 -1.12
N PRO A 202 -8.31 -15.18 -1.94
CA PRO A 202 -6.92 -14.93 -1.64
C PRO A 202 -6.67 -13.46 -1.33
N SER A 203 -5.92 -13.19 -0.26
CA SER A 203 -5.39 -11.87 0.04
C SER A 203 -3.99 -11.69 -0.55
N LEU A 204 -3.75 -10.51 -1.12
CA LEU A 204 -2.55 -10.17 -1.89
C LEU A 204 -1.61 -9.23 -1.12
N PHE A 205 -0.36 -9.65 -0.92
CA PHE A 205 0.71 -8.74 -0.50
C PHE A 205 1.36 -8.13 -1.74
N VAL A 206 1.40 -6.80 -1.83
CA VAL A 206 1.98 -6.08 -2.96
C VAL A 206 3.29 -5.43 -2.53
N ALA A 207 4.42 -5.99 -2.97
CA ALA A 207 5.75 -5.43 -2.75
C ALA A 207 6.21 -4.66 -4.00
N THR A 208 6.27 -3.33 -3.91
CA THR A 208 6.53 -2.49 -5.09
C THR A 208 7.31 -1.23 -4.75
N ASP A 209 7.86 -0.61 -5.79
CA ASP A 209 8.47 0.70 -5.75
C ASP A 209 7.47 1.82 -6.06
N SER A 210 7.98 2.98 -6.45
CA SER A 210 7.23 4.15 -6.93
C SER A 210 6.11 3.82 -7.91
N ILE A 211 6.28 2.87 -8.82
CA ILE A 211 5.32 2.60 -9.91
C ILE A 211 4.02 2.02 -9.34
N GLY A 212 4.13 0.99 -8.50
CA GLY A 212 2.99 0.44 -7.78
C GLY A 212 2.59 1.23 -6.53
N ASP A 213 3.43 2.17 -6.07
CA ASP A 213 3.01 3.16 -5.09
C ASP A 213 1.98 4.09 -5.73
N ARG A 214 2.32 4.83 -6.80
CA ARG A 214 1.42 5.64 -7.67
C ARG A 214 2.16 6.59 -8.63
N LEU A 215 3.49 6.50 -8.77
CA LEU A 215 4.24 7.47 -9.56
C LEU A 215 3.71 7.49 -10.99
N SER A 216 3.30 8.67 -11.44
CA SER A 216 2.60 8.89 -12.72
C SER A 216 1.17 8.33 -12.81
N ASP A 217 0.53 8.03 -11.68
CA ASP A 217 -0.91 7.74 -11.53
C ASP A 217 -1.59 8.71 -10.56
N GLY A 218 -2.92 8.70 -10.52
CA GLY A 218 -3.69 9.35 -9.45
C GLY A 218 -3.41 8.69 -8.10
N GLY A 219 -3.58 9.44 -7.00
CA GLY A 219 -3.62 8.83 -5.67
C GLY A 219 -4.89 7.99 -5.50
N GLY A 220 -4.84 6.94 -4.67
CA GLY A 220 -5.98 6.06 -4.41
C GLY A 220 -5.53 4.68 -3.96
N VAL A 221 -6.48 3.78 -3.72
CA VAL A 221 -6.19 2.38 -3.36
C VAL A 221 -6.54 1.39 -4.48
N GLY A 222 -6.96 1.84 -5.66
CA GLY A 222 -7.28 0.95 -6.79
C GLY A 222 -8.64 1.21 -7.44
N ASP A 223 -9.55 1.87 -6.73
CA ASP A 223 -10.83 2.34 -7.26
C ASP A 223 -10.67 3.49 -8.24
N ASN A 224 -9.81 4.46 -7.90
CA ASN A 224 -9.55 5.65 -8.71
C ASN A 224 -8.07 6.06 -8.62
N GLY A 225 -7.17 5.17 -9.07
CA GLY A 225 -5.73 5.38 -9.05
C GLY A 225 -5.02 4.45 -8.09
N GLY A 226 -3.85 4.86 -7.57
CA GLY A 226 -3.02 4.07 -6.67
C GLY A 226 -1.97 3.21 -7.38
N GLY A 227 -1.96 3.11 -8.71
CA GLY A 227 -1.06 2.22 -9.43
C GLY A 227 -1.73 0.92 -9.83
N TYR A 228 -1.17 0.30 -10.87
CA TYR A 228 -1.87 -0.72 -11.65
C TYR A 228 -2.22 -1.97 -10.82
N CYS A 229 -1.30 -2.51 -10.03
CA CYS A 229 -1.51 -3.76 -9.28
C CYS A 229 -2.66 -3.64 -8.27
N LYS A 230 -2.78 -2.48 -7.61
CA LYS A 230 -3.90 -2.17 -6.71
C LYS A 230 -5.22 -2.05 -7.46
N ARG A 231 -5.25 -1.40 -8.63
CA ARG A 231 -6.46 -1.35 -9.47
C ARG A 231 -6.91 -2.73 -9.95
N ALA A 232 -5.96 -3.60 -10.29
CA ALA A 232 -6.22 -5.00 -10.66
C ALA A 232 -6.93 -5.75 -9.52
N ALA A 233 -6.31 -5.72 -8.35
CA ALA A 233 -6.83 -6.38 -7.16
C ALA A 233 -8.20 -5.82 -6.77
N PHE A 234 -8.37 -4.49 -6.81
CA PHE A 234 -9.63 -3.82 -6.52
C PHE A 234 -10.76 -4.24 -7.49
N ALA A 235 -10.49 -4.23 -8.80
CA ALA A 235 -11.45 -4.66 -9.82
C ALA A 235 -11.84 -6.16 -9.67
N ALA A 236 -10.88 -6.99 -9.31
CA ALA A 236 -11.08 -8.41 -9.05
C ALA A 236 -11.77 -8.71 -7.70
N GLY A 237 -11.91 -7.72 -6.81
CA GLY A 237 -12.45 -7.93 -5.46
C GLY A 237 -11.49 -8.68 -4.53
N ILE A 238 -10.19 -8.60 -4.80
CA ILE A 238 -9.10 -9.26 -4.07
C ILE A 238 -8.60 -8.31 -2.96
N PRO A 239 -8.73 -8.67 -1.66
CA PRO A 239 -8.11 -7.92 -0.58
C PRO A 239 -6.61 -7.80 -0.77
N PHE A 240 -6.02 -6.66 -0.41
CA PHE A 240 -4.57 -6.48 -0.54
C PHE A 240 -3.97 -5.62 0.55
N PHE A 241 -2.66 -5.80 0.74
CA PHE A 241 -1.81 -4.94 1.54
C PHE A 241 -0.65 -4.41 0.68
N SER A 242 -0.58 -3.09 0.54
CA SER A 242 0.42 -2.39 -0.26
C SER A 242 1.65 -2.04 0.58
N HIS A 243 2.76 -2.67 0.23
CA HIS A 243 4.09 -2.39 0.73
C HIS A 243 4.89 -1.63 -0.32
N SER A 244 4.57 -0.34 -0.46
CA SER A 244 4.99 0.48 -1.59
C SER A 244 5.67 1.77 -1.15
N LEU A 245 6.83 2.07 -1.74
CA LEU A 245 7.52 3.36 -1.55
C LEU A 245 8.42 3.66 -2.76
N GLY A 246 8.45 4.93 -3.15
CA GLY A 246 9.35 5.41 -4.21
C GLY A 246 10.82 5.18 -3.90
N GLY A 247 11.61 4.80 -4.91
CA GLY A 247 13.05 4.52 -4.75
C GLY A 247 13.39 3.14 -4.16
N ARG A 248 12.39 2.33 -3.76
CA ARG A 248 12.63 1.02 -3.15
C ARG A 248 13.28 0.03 -4.12
N GLN A 249 14.31 -0.66 -3.63
CA GLN A 249 15.04 -1.74 -4.32
C GLN A 249 14.63 -3.12 -3.76
N ILE A 250 14.87 -4.22 -4.48
CA ILE A 250 14.65 -5.57 -3.93
C ILE A 250 15.68 -5.90 -2.85
N GLY A 251 16.90 -5.36 -2.96
CA GLY A 251 17.94 -5.50 -1.93
C GLY A 251 17.47 -5.03 -0.55
N HIS A 252 16.61 -4.00 -0.53
CA HIS A 252 16.08 -3.42 0.69
C HIS A 252 15.28 -4.45 1.51
N TRP A 253 14.38 -5.18 0.84
CA TRP A 253 13.63 -6.25 1.48
C TRP A 253 14.52 -7.27 2.22
N ASN A 254 15.71 -7.57 1.69
CA ASN A 254 16.59 -8.56 2.28
C ASN A 254 17.45 -8.02 3.44
N ALA A 255 17.63 -6.71 3.53
CA ALA A 255 18.48 -6.07 4.52
C ALA A 255 17.74 -5.84 5.84
N ASN A 256 16.60 -5.14 5.83
CA ASN A 256 15.90 -4.72 7.05
C ASN A 256 14.37 -4.60 6.83
N ASN A 257 13.66 -5.72 6.98
CA ASN A 257 12.20 -5.77 6.82
C ASN A 257 11.48 -6.47 7.99
N TYR A 258 12.06 -6.44 9.20
CA TYR A 258 11.57 -7.20 10.35
C TYR A 258 10.09 -6.93 10.65
N PHE A 259 9.70 -5.65 10.72
CA PHE A 259 8.34 -5.25 11.01
C PHE A 259 7.40 -5.51 9.82
N SER A 260 7.87 -5.27 8.59
CA SER A 260 7.04 -5.44 7.40
C SER A 260 6.67 -6.89 7.09
N ARG A 261 7.49 -7.84 7.55
CA ARG A 261 7.17 -9.28 7.48
C ARG A 261 5.89 -9.63 8.23
N ALA A 262 5.52 -8.86 9.27
CA ALA A 262 4.30 -9.10 10.02
C ALA A 262 3.05 -8.94 9.14
N TYR A 263 3.01 -7.91 8.29
CA TYR A 263 1.89 -7.67 7.37
C TYR A 263 1.75 -8.79 6.33
N ALA A 264 2.88 -9.25 5.78
CA ALA A 264 2.89 -10.28 4.75
C ALA A 264 2.24 -11.58 5.22
N ARG A 265 2.32 -11.93 6.51
CA ARG A 265 1.73 -13.16 7.08
C ARG A 265 0.20 -13.17 7.08
N PHE A 266 -0.44 -12.00 7.01
CA PHE A 266 -1.90 -11.90 6.88
C PHE A 266 -2.36 -12.03 5.41
N CYS A 267 -1.43 -12.14 4.47
CA CYS A 267 -1.69 -12.35 3.06
C CYS A 267 -1.45 -13.82 2.67
N THR A 268 -2.10 -14.27 1.59
CA THR A 268 -2.01 -15.66 1.10
C THR A 268 -1.29 -15.78 -0.24
N THR A 269 -1.14 -14.67 -0.95
CA THR A 269 -0.42 -14.56 -2.22
C THR A 269 0.41 -13.29 -2.21
N THR A 270 1.44 -13.25 -3.05
CA THR A 270 2.29 -12.07 -3.21
C THR A 270 2.40 -11.67 -4.67
N TYR A 271 2.43 -10.36 -4.91
CA TYR A 271 2.92 -9.76 -6.13
C TYR A 271 4.13 -8.88 -5.82
N CYS A 272 5.23 -9.08 -6.55
CA CYS A 272 6.43 -8.26 -6.47
C CYS A 272 6.69 -7.58 -7.81
N SER A 273 6.91 -6.27 -7.81
CA SER A 273 7.37 -5.51 -8.98
C SER A 273 8.61 -4.66 -8.68
N LEU A 274 9.40 -5.06 -7.68
CA LEU A 274 10.70 -4.47 -7.38
C LEU A 274 11.75 -4.90 -8.42
N GLY A 275 12.81 -4.09 -8.56
CA GLY A 275 13.89 -4.28 -9.53
C GLY A 275 14.21 -3.01 -10.31
N THR A 276 13.22 -2.14 -10.53
CA THR A 276 13.42 -0.90 -11.31
C THR A 276 14.48 -0.02 -10.68
N ASN A 277 14.42 0.23 -9.37
CA ASN A 277 15.41 1.08 -8.69
C ASN A 277 16.74 0.37 -8.45
N ASP A 278 16.77 -0.96 -8.45
CA ASP A 278 18.02 -1.72 -8.39
C ASP A 278 18.83 -1.48 -9.66
N VAL A 279 18.18 -1.59 -10.83
CA VAL A 279 18.79 -1.24 -12.12
C VAL A 279 19.22 0.24 -12.13
N GLY A 280 18.35 1.14 -11.67
CA GLY A 280 18.67 2.58 -11.58
C GLY A 280 19.80 2.91 -10.60
N GLY A 281 20.00 2.06 -9.59
CA GLY A 281 21.10 2.13 -8.63
C GLY A 281 22.36 1.36 -9.07
N GLY A 282 22.39 0.82 -10.29
CA GLY A 282 23.56 0.15 -10.85
C GLY A 282 23.75 -1.31 -10.42
N GLN A 283 22.72 -1.97 -9.88
CA GLN A 283 22.80 -3.38 -9.52
C GLN A 283 22.80 -4.29 -10.76
N THR A 284 23.62 -5.32 -10.74
CA THR A 284 23.66 -6.34 -11.79
C THR A 284 22.44 -7.26 -11.73
N ASP A 285 22.11 -7.87 -12.86
CA ASP A 285 21.06 -8.88 -13.00
C ASP A 285 21.21 -10.02 -11.96
N THR A 286 22.43 -10.45 -11.69
CA THR A 286 22.77 -11.53 -10.76
C THR A 286 22.44 -11.14 -9.32
N ARG A 287 22.74 -9.91 -8.90
CA ARG A 287 22.42 -9.42 -7.55
C ARG A 287 20.92 -9.19 -7.37
N ILE A 288 20.25 -8.66 -8.40
CA ILE A 288 18.80 -8.49 -8.42
C ILE A 288 18.13 -9.86 -8.28
N TRP A 289 18.52 -10.83 -9.12
CA TRP A 289 17.96 -12.16 -9.11
C TRP A 289 18.17 -12.87 -7.77
N ALA A 290 19.38 -12.89 -7.22
CA ALA A 290 19.64 -13.48 -5.91
C ALA A 290 18.79 -12.85 -4.80
N SER A 291 18.53 -11.54 -4.89
CA SER A 291 17.66 -10.83 -3.95
C SER A 291 16.19 -11.22 -4.10
N LEU A 292 15.72 -11.39 -5.33
CA LEU A 292 14.37 -11.88 -5.63
C LEU A 292 14.16 -13.31 -5.14
N GLN A 293 15.14 -14.20 -5.33
CA GLN A 293 15.03 -15.59 -4.85
C GLN A 293 14.86 -15.66 -3.32
N LYS A 294 15.58 -14.81 -2.57
CA LYS A 294 15.42 -14.68 -1.11
C LYS A 294 14.02 -14.18 -0.74
N PHE A 295 13.53 -13.17 -1.46
CA PHE A 295 12.17 -12.67 -1.28
C PHE A 295 11.13 -13.78 -1.53
N TYR A 296 11.23 -14.52 -2.64
CA TYR A 296 10.29 -15.59 -2.96
C TYR A 296 10.29 -16.71 -1.91
N ALA A 297 11.48 -17.14 -1.49
CA ALA A 297 11.61 -18.13 -0.43
C ALA A 297 10.98 -17.66 0.89
N GLN A 298 11.12 -16.38 1.22
CA GLN A 298 10.53 -15.80 2.42
C GLN A 298 9.00 -15.69 2.35
N MET A 299 8.43 -15.33 1.20
CA MET A 299 6.97 -15.30 1.06
C MET A 299 6.39 -16.71 1.23
N ARG A 300 7.01 -17.72 0.60
CA ARG A 300 6.61 -19.12 0.77
C ARG A 300 6.74 -19.59 2.22
N SER A 301 7.79 -19.18 2.95
CA SER A 301 7.94 -19.53 4.36
C SER A 301 6.90 -18.86 5.28
N PHE A 302 6.23 -17.80 4.82
CA PHE A 302 5.06 -17.22 5.48
C PHE A 302 3.74 -17.90 5.11
N GLY A 303 3.76 -18.95 4.29
CA GLY A 303 2.57 -19.69 3.86
C GLY A 303 1.90 -19.10 2.62
N HIS A 304 2.61 -18.27 1.84
CA HIS A 304 2.08 -17.79 0.56
C HIS A 304 2.01 -18.93 -0.43
N THR A 305 0.82 -19.14 -0.97
CA THR A 305 0.52 -20.23 -1.91
C THR A 305 0.93 -19.91 -3.35
N LYS A 306 1.06 -18.61 -3.67
CA LYS A 306 1.55 -18.10 -4.95
C LYS A 306 2.38 -16.84 -4.77
N VAL A 307 3.52 -16.79 -5.44
CA VAL A 307 4.42 -15.65 -5.53
C VAL A 307 4.57 -15.24 -6.98
N MET A 308 4.00 -14.10 -7.33
CA MET A 308 3.98 -13.54 -8.68
C MET A 308 5.06 -12.46 -8.81
N GLN A 309 5.75 -12.44 -9.94
CA GLN A 309 6.73 -11.41 -10.27
C GLN A 309 6.28 -10.59 -11.48
N GLY A 310 6.34 -9.26 -11.37
CA GLY A 310 6.28 -8.36 -12.51
C GLY A 310 7.63 -8.25 -13.20
N THR A 311 7.67 -8.28 -14.53
CA THR A 311 8.88 -7.87 -15.25
C THR A 311 9.23 -6.41 -14.93
N ILE A 312 10.52 -6.09 -14.88
CA ILE A 312 11.00 -4.71 -14.76
C ILE A 312 10.58 -3.96 -16.04
N PRO A 313 9.76 -2.89 -15.92
CA PRO A 313 9.32 -2.15 -17.10
C PRO A 313 10.46 -1.30 -17.68
N PRO A 314 10.35 -0.90 -18.96
CA PRO A 314 11.20 0.14 -19.52
C PRO A 314 11.01 1.46 -18.75
N ARG A 315 12.06 2.29 -18.69
CA ARG A 315 12.06 3.56 -17.93
C ARG A 315 12.32 4.76 -18.83
N ILE A 316 11.51 5.80 -18.64
CA ILE A 316 11.77 7.16 -19.12
C ILE A 316 12.05 8.04 -17.89
N SER A 317 13.11 8.84 -17.88
CA SER A 317 13.34 9.80 -16.78
C SER A 317 12.71 11.15 -17.01
N THR A 318 12.41 11.82 -15.90
CA THR A 318 12.21 13.26 -15.84
C THR A 318 13.39 13.99 -16.48
N GLY A 319 13.08 14.87 -17.43
CA GLY A 319 14.08 15.66 -18.16
C GLY A 319 14.72 14.97 -19.36
N ALA A 320 14.38 13.70 -19.65
CA ALA A 320 14.86 13.04 -20.85
C ALA A 320 14.27 13.76 -22.08
N ARG A 321 15.16 14.23 -22.95
CA ARG A 321 14.81 14.80 -24.24
C ARG A 321 15.34 13.92 -25.35
N ASN A 322 14.59 13.76 -26.42
CA ASN A 322 15.10 13.07 -27.61
C ASN A 322 16.17 13.94 -28.31
N GLY A 323 16.76 13.43 -29.39
CA GLY A 323 17.74 14.20 -30.20
C GLY A 323 17.18 15.53 -30.72
N SER A 324 15.86 15.66 -30.79
CA SER A 324 15.12 16.87 -31.20
C SER A 324 14.69 17.76 -30.03
N GLN A 325 15.23 17.54 -28.81
CA GLN A 325 14.96 18.33 -27.60
C GLN A 325 13.51 18.26 -27.07
N GLU A 326 12.69 17.32 -27.53
CA GLU A 326 11.31 17.13 -27.08
C GLU A 326 11.26 16.40 -25.74
N ASN A 327 10.38 16.84 -24.85
CA ASN A 327 10.22 16.20 -23.54
C ASN A 327 9.56 14.83 -23.70
N ILE A 328 10.34 13.78 -23.40
CA ILE A 328 9.94 12.40 -23.64
C ILE A 328 8.72 12.01 -22.79
N LEU A 329 8.56 12.57 -21.59
CA LEU A 329 7.43 12.23 -20.70
C LEU A 329 6.07 12.74 -21.22
N THR A 330 6.06 13.85 -21.93
CA THR A 330 4.83 14.44 -22.48
C THR A 330 4.45 13.86 -23.84
N ASN A 331 5.46 13.47 -24.63
CA ASN A 331 5.26 13.21 -26.06
C ASN A 331 5.39 11.72 -26.43
N TYR A 332 5.96 10.88 -25.57
CA TYR A 332 6.31 9.50 -25.92
C TYR A 332 5.92 8.48 -24.85
N ARG A 333 5.64 7.26 -25.30
CA ARG A 333 5.31 6.09 -24.49
C ARG A 333 6.57 5.43 -23.95
N CYS A 334 6.43 4.71 -22.84
CA CYS A 334 7.51 3.86 -22.31
C CYS A 334 7.92 2.73 -23.27
N THR A 335 7.24 2.58 -24.40
CA THR A 335 7.52 1.61 -25.45
C THR A 335 7.90 2.20 -26.79
N ASP A 336 8.01 3.53 -26.89
CA ASP A 336 8.65 4.20 -28.01
C ASP A 336 10.18 4.07 -27.90
N LEU A 337 10.70 2.84 -27.92
CA LEU A 337 12.11 2.51 -27.70
C LEU A 337 13.04 3.26 -28.68
N ALA A 338 12.59 3.54 -29.89
CA ALA A 338 13.33 4.32 -30.89
C ALA A 338 13.54 5.79 -30.48
N ASN A 339 12.68 6.33 -29.59
CA ASN A 339 12.73 7.71 -29.10
C ASN A 339 13.27 7.79 -27.66
N GLN A 340 13.57 6.65 -27.04
CA GLN A 340 14.20 6.60 -25.73
C GLN A 340 15.71 6.61 -25.89
N PHE A 341 16.34 7.61 -25.29
CA PHE A 341 17.80 7.60 -25.15
C PHE A 341 18.20 6.58 -24.07
N PRO A 342 19.23 5.75 -24.30
CA PRO A 342 19.83 4.93 -23.26
C PRO A 342 20.09 5.80 -22.05
N TRP A 343 19.60 5.35 -20.89
CA TRP A 343 19.66 6.16 -19.69
C TRP A 343 21.11 6.24 -19.20
N TYR A 344 21.82 7.32 -19.54
CA TYR A 344 23.22 7.57 -19.16
C TYR A 344 23.40 8.09 -17.73
N THR A 345 22.33 8.35 -16.96
CA THR A 345 22.41 9.01 -15.65
C THR A 345 22.43 8.08 -14.44
N SER A 346 23.20 7.01 -14.50
CA SER A 346 23.77 6.41 -13.28
C SER A 346 25.25 6.20 -13.56
N GLY A 347 26.11 6.28 -12.55
CA GLY A 347 27.58 6.18 -12.67
C GLY A 347 28.13 4.84 -13.17
N VAL A 348 27.43 4.18 -14.09
CA VAL A 348 27.68 2.85 -14.67
C VAL A 348 27.54 2.86 -16.20
N GLY A 349 27.88 3.97 -16.87
CA GLY A 349 28.18 3.98 -18.31
C GLY A 349 27.02 3.63 -19.27
N GLY A 350 25.76 3.84 -18.89
CA GLY A 350 24.62 3.81 -19.85
C GLY A 350 24.01 2.44 -20.19
N ILE A 351 24.41 1.35 -19.53
CA ILE A 351 23.97 -0.05 -19.85
C ILE A 351 22.83 -0.54 -18.92
N GLY A 352 22.10 0.36 -18.27
CA GLY A 352 21.13 -0.02 -17.23
C GLY A 352 19.84 -0.64 -17.77
N TYR A 353 19.17 0.06 -18.68
CA TYR A 353 17.78 -0.26 -19.03
C TYR A 353 17.62 -0.91 -20.40
N GLU A 354 18.15 -0.39 -21.50
CA GLU A 354 17.82 -0.94 -22.84
C GLU A 354 19.02 -1.60 -23.53
N LEU A 355 18.78 -2.31 -24.64
CA LEU A 355 19.78 -2.94 -25.52
C LEU A 355 20.57 -4.11 -24.88
N GLY A 356 19.89 -5.00 -24.15
CA GLY A 356 20.55 -6.14 -23.51
C GLY A 356 21.26 -5.80 -22.20
N GLY A 357 20.97 -4.62 -21.64
CA GLY A 357 21.45 -4.16 -20.35
C GLY A 357 20.89 -4.94 -19.15
N TYR A 358 21.17 -4.47 -17.93
CA TYR A 358 20.83 -5.20 -16.70
C TYR A 358 19.32 -5.46 -16.53
N LYS A 359 18.44 -4.55 -16.98
CA LYS A 359 16.98 -4.81 -17.02
C LYS A 359 16.67 -6.06 -17.85
N ASP A 360 17.14 -6.13 -19.09
CA ASP A 360 16.80 -7.21 -20.02
C ASP A 360 17.36 -8.55 -19.55
N GLN A 361 18.58 -8.54 -19.00
CA GLN A 361 19.19 -9.72 -18.38
C GLN A 361 18.39 -10.18 -17.15
N ALA A 362 17.99 -9.26 -16.27
CA ALA A 362 17.16 -9.57 -15.11
C ALA A 362 15.78 -10.10 -15.52
N ASN A 363 15.12 -9.48 -16.51
CA ASN A 363 13.85 -9.95 -17.06
C ASN A 363 13.96 -11.33 -17.70
N THR A 364 15.07 -11.62 -18.39
CA THR A 364 15.36 -12.95 -18.94
C THR A 364 15.46 -14.00 -17.82
N ARG A 365 16.17 -13.69 -16.73
CA ARG A 365 16.21 -14.57 -15.55
C ARG A 365 14.85 -14.79 -14.91
N ILE A 366 14.07 -13.72 -14.74
CA ILE A 366 12.71 -13.80 -14.19
C ILE A 366 11.85 -14.75 -15.03
N ARG A 367 11.85 -14.58 -16.36
CA ARG A 367 11.09 -15.44 -17.29
C ARG A 367 11.54 -16.90 -17.22
N ASN A 368 12.85 -17.14 -17.23
CA ASN A 368 13.41 -18.50 -17.17
C ASN A 368 13.24 -19.17 -15.80
N GLY A 369 12.98 -18.39 -14.74
CA GLY A 369 12.78 -18.89 -13.38
C GLY A 369 11.35 -19.32 -13.05
N ILE A 370 10.37 -19.07 -13.93
CA ILE A 370 8.96 -19.37 -13.63
C ILE A 370 8.78 -20.88 -13.39
N GLY A 371 8.18 -21.24 -12.26
CA GLY A 371 7.91 -22.65 -11.91
C GLY A 371 9.15 -23.47 -11.57
N VAL A 372 10.34 -22.87 -11.57
CA VAL A 372 11.61 -23.52 -11.19
C VAL A 372 11.86 -23.33 -9.70
N SER A 373 12.56 -24.29 -9.07
CA SER A 373 13.00 -24.17 -7.68
C SER A 373 13.75 -22.85 -7.45
N GLY A 374 13.21 -22.02 -6.56
CA GLY A 374 13.75 -20.70 -6.22
C GLY A 374 13.32 -19.55 -7.13
N GLY A 375 12.54 -19.75 -8.18
CA GLY A 375 11.93 -18.67 -8.99
C GLY A 375 10.49 -18.34 -8.57
N PRO A 376 9.79 -17.43 -9.29
CA PRO A 376 8.38 -17.11 -9.03
C PRO A 376 7.45 -18.21 -9.54
N ASP A 377 6.22 -18.26 -9.02
CA ASP A 377 5.19 -19.21 -9.45
C ASP A 377 4.48 -18.74 -10.72
N ALA A 378 4.38 -17.43 -10.93
CA ALA A 378 3.81 -16.83 -12.13
C ALA A 378 4.46 -15.49 -12.46
N LEU A 379 4.31 -15.08 -13.71
CA LEU A 379 4.81 -13.82 -14.24
C LEU A 379 3.63 -12.93 -14.65
N LEU A 380 3.72 -11.65 -14.30
CA LEU A 380 2.97 -10.59 -14.97
C LEU A 380 3.93 -9.82 -15.85
N ASP A 381 3.85 -10.01 -17.17
CA ASP A 381 4.74 -9.33 -18.12
C ASP A 381 4.28 -7.88 -18.35
N ILE A 382 4.56 -7.03 -17.35
CA ILE A 382 4.27 -5.60 -17.38
C ILE A 382 4.98 -4.93 -18.55
N ALA A 383 6.18 -5.37 -18.92
CA ALA A 383 6.92 -4.81 -20.05
C ALA A 383 6.16 -5.02 -21.37
N ALA A 384 5.54 -6.19 -21.56
CA ALA A 384 4.65 -6.45 -22.68
C ALA A 384 3.38 -5.59 -22.63
N LEU A 385 2.76 -5.40 -21.46
CA LEU A 385 1.54 -4.58 -21.35
C LEU A 385 1.80 -3.07 -21.52
N CYS A 386 3.02 -2.61 -21.24
CA CYS A 386 3.46 -1.25 -21.54
C CYS A 386 3.60 -0.99 -23.05
N SER A 387 3.62 -2.02 -23.89
CA SER A 387 3.77 -1.91 -25.37
C SER A 387 2.47 -1.70 -26.12
N ASP A 388 1.37 -1.51 -25.39
CA ASP A 388 0.06 -1.32 -25.97
C ASP A 388 -0.16 0.08 -26.56
N ALA A 389 -0.68 0.12 -27.79
CA ALA A 389 -0.98 1.34 -28.53
C ALA A 389 -2.05 2.24 -27.89
N ASP A 390 -2.78 1.76 -26.87
CA ASP A 390 -3.78 2.55 -26.14
C ASP A 390 -3.24 3.16 -24.83
N SER A 391 -1.98 2.91 -24.48
CA SER A 391 -1.34 3.48 -23.28
C SER A 391 -0.92 4.94 -23.53
N GLY A 392 -1.34 5.85 -22.64
CA GLY A 392 -0.97 7.27 -22.72
C GLY A 392 0.50 7.52 -22.36
N PRO A 393 1.12 8.62 -22.84
CA PRO A 393 2.51 8.95 -22.53
C PRO A 393 2.70 9.11 -21.01
N SER A 394 3.83 8.60 -20.52
CA SER A 394 4.31 8.61 -19.12
C SER A 394 3.46 8.00 -18.00
N LYS A 395 2.24 7.52 -18.24
CA LYS A 395 1.43 6.88 -17.20
C LYS A 395 1.45 5.38 -17.40
N TYR A 396 1.88 4.62 -16.38
CA TYR A 396 1.73 3.15 -16.32
C TYR A 396 0.24 2.77 -16.18
N LYS A 397 -0.58 3.22 -17.14
CA LYS A 397 -1.96 2.86 -17.33
C LYS A 397 -1.97 1.54 -18.09
N LEU A 398 -1.94 0.44 -17.36
CA LEU A 398 -2.41 -0.82 -17.92
C LEU A 398 -3.87 -0.62 -18.35
N ARG A 399 -4.27 -1.21 -19.49
CA ARG A 399 -5.67 -1.23 -19.94
C ARG A 399 -6.57 -1.57 -18.77
N SER A 400 -7.81 -1.07 -18.81
CA SER A 400 -8.88 -1.42 -17.88
C SER A 400 -8.73 -2.87 -17.44
N PHE A 401 -8.45 -3.08 -16.15
CA PHE A 401 -8.26 -4.42 -15.61
C PHE A 401 -9.56 -5.17 -15.79
N THR A 402 -9.61 -6.05 -16.78
CA THR A 402 -10.65 -7.07 -16.85
C THR A 402 -10.35 -8.07 -15.74
N SER A 403 -11.38 -8.65 -15.15
CA SER A 403 -11.25 -9.66 -14.08
C SER A 403 -10.51 -10.95 -14.51
N SER A 404 -10.02 -11.01 -15.75
CA SER A 404 -9.24 -12.10 -16.33
C SER A 404 -7.71 -11.92 -16.22
N LEU A 405 -7.25 -10.71 -15.85
CA LEU A 405 -5.85 -10.39 -15.50
C LEU A 405 -5.67 -10.48 -13.99
#